data_AF-A0A975EI08-F1
#
_entry.id   AF-A0A975EI08-F1
#
_cell.length_a   1.000
_cell.length_b   1.000
_cell.length_c   1.000
_cell.angle_alpha   90.00
_cell.angle_beta   90.00
_cell.angle_gamma   90.00
#
_symmetry.space_group_name_H-M   'P 1'
#
loop_
_entity.id
_entity.type
_entity.pdbx_description
1 polymer ?
#
loop_
_entity_poly.entity_id
_entity_poly.type
_entity_poly.pdbx_seq_one_letter_code
_entity_poly.pdbx_strand_id
1 'polypeptide(L)'
;MASKKLRKSTSGGDDEAKVDMSPMIDMVFLLLIFFIVNATAIIVKTDPEVLPPVAKNSVRQEDGRGRIVINVRQDGTFTAEDFNVILLEDKDIFDLVKKEKEAIQALGLKPKLHLRGDVDAVFKFSRTAIRAAAQAGVDQVVFAVYQTHKGLRKKDK
;
A
#
# COMPACT_ATOMS: atom_id res chain seq x y z
N MET A 1 11.01 82.88 10.92
CA MET A 1 11.66 81.56 10.70
C MET A 1 10.73 80.42 11.12
N ALA A 2 9.60 80.19 10.44
CA ALA A 2 8.62 79.18 10.84
C ALA A 2 8.00 78.40 9.65
N SER A 3 8.67 78.37 8.50
CA SER A 3 8.15 77.73 7.28
C SER A 3 9.22 76.90 6.57
N LYS A 4 9.96 76.09 7.33
CA LYS A 4 10.89 75.09 6.77
C LYS A 4 10.72 73.68 7.36
N LYS A 5 10.01 73.54 8.48
CA LYS A 5 9.76 72.24 9.13
C LYS A 5 8.47 71.53 8.70
N LEU A 6 7.55 72.21 8.01
CA LEU A 6 6.26 71.61 7.58
C LEU A 6 6.26 71.03 6.16
N ARG A 7 7.34 71.21 5.37
CA ARG A 7 7.47 70.60 4.03
C ARG A 7 8.23 69.27 4.01
N LYS A 8 8.58 68.72 5.19
CA LYS A 8 9.26 67.41 5.28
C LYS A 8 8.30 66.25 5.58
N SER A 9 7.03 66.52 5.86
CA SER A 9 6.04 65.48 6.20
C SER A 9 5.06 65.15 5.07
N THR A 10 5.24 65.70 3.87
CA THR A 10 4.36 65.45 2.71
C THR A 10 5.04 64.72 1.55
N SER A 11 6.24 64.17 1.76
CA SER A 11 6.88 63.22 0.84
C SER A 11 6.79 61.78 1.35
N GLY A 12 5.72 61.45 2.08
CA GLY A 12 5.46 60.10 2.62
C GLY A 12 4.46 59.33 1.75
N GLY A 13 4.67 59.30 0.43
CA GLY A 13 3.66 58.79 -0.49
C GLY A 13 4.20 58.19 -1.79
N ASP A 14 5.40 57.60 -1.79
CA ASP A 14 5.89 56.77 -2.91
C ASP A 14 6.76 55.57 -2.47
N ASP A 15 6.91 55.32 -1.16
CA ASP A 15 7.42 54.05 -0.65
C ASP A 15 6.25 53.12 -0.33
N GLU A 16 5.39 52.90 -1.33
CA GLU A 16 4.56 51.69 -1.36
C GLU A 16 5.55 50.53 -1.28
N ALA A 17 5.46 49.78 -0.18
CA ALA A 17 6.37 48.72 0.20
C ALA A 17 6.85 47.97 -1.06
N LYS A 18 8.12 48.20 -1.45
CA LYS A 18 8.83 47.33 -2.37
C LYS A 18 8.96 45.99 -1.66
N VAL A 19 7.91 45.19 -1.75
CA VAL A 19 7.89 43.83 -1.24
C VAL A 19 8.98 43.10 -2.01
N ASP A 20 10.05 42.73 -1.32
CA ASP A 20 11.08 41.90 -1.91
C ASP A 20 10.42 40.58 -2.33
N MET A 21 10.36 40.35 -3.64
CA MET A 21 9.76 39.15 -4.24
C MET A 21 10.71 37.95 -4.16
N SER A 22 12.01 38.18 -3.93
CA SER A 22 13.04 37.14 -3.87
C SER A 22 12.74 36.05 -2.83
N PRO A 23 12.35 36.39 -1.57
CA PRO A 23 11.97 35.39 -0.58
C PRO A 23 10.65 34.66 -0.92
N MET A 24 9.72 35.33 -1.62
CA MET A 24 8.43 34.72 -2.00
C MET A 24 8.59 33.68 -3.10
N ILE A 25 9.45 33.97 -4.08
CA ILE A 25 9.77 33.04 -5.17
C ILE A 25 10.46 31.79 -4.61
N ASP A 26 11.37 31.95 -3.64
CA ASP A 26 12.07 30.82 -3.02
C ASP A 26 11.11 29.88 -2.27
N MET A 27 10.17 30.44 -1.49
CA MET A 27 9.15 29.63 -0.80
C MET A 27 8.27 28.83 -1.77
N VAL A 28 7.85 29.44 -2.88
CA VAL A 28 7.04 28.73 -3.89
C VAL A 28 7.87 27.68 -4.62
N PHE A 29 9.14 27.97 -4.93
CA PHE A 29 10.03 27.05 -5.62
C PHE A 29 10.34 25.79 -4.78
N LEU A 30 10.59 25.96 -3.48
CA LEU A 30 10.76 24.85 -2.54
C LEU A 30 9.51 23.97 -2.44
N LEU A 31 8.32 24.58 -2.43
CA LEU A 31 7.06 23.83 -2.44
C LEU A 31 6.88 22.99 -3.71
N LEU A 32 7.22 23.54 -4.89
CA LEU A 32 7.10 22.82 -6.15
C LEU A 32 8.06 21.62 -6.23
N ILE A 33 9.31 21.78 -5.80
CA ILE A 33 10.27 20.67 -5.74
C ILE A 33 9.78 19.59 -4.78
N PHE A 34 9.27 19.99 -3.61
CA PHE A 34 8.70 19.06 -2.65
C PHE A 34 7.53 18.25 -3.25
N PHE A 35 6.59 18.89 -3.94
CA PHE A 35 5.50 18.18 -4.61
C PHE A 35 5.97 17.27 -5.74
N ILE A 36 6.92 17.69 -6.58
CA ILE A 36 7.45 16.87 -7.67
C ILE A 36 8.16 15.62 -7.14
N VAL A 37 8.96 15.76 -6.08
CA VAL A 37 9.66 14.64 -5.44
C VAL A 37 8.69 13.69 -4.74
N ASN A 38 7.65 14.20 -4.08
CA ASN A 38 6.66 13.35 -3.42
C ASN A 38 5.61 12.77 -4.38
N ALA A 39 5.39 13.36 -5.55
CA ALA A 39 4.41 12.88 -6.54
C ALA A 39 4.79 11.50 -7.10
N THR A 40 6.08 11.19 -7.21
CA THR A 40 6.56 9.88 -7.69
C THR A 40 6.65 8.84 -6.57
N ALA A 41 6.44 9.23 -5.31
CA ALA A 41 6.52 8.32 -4.16
C ALA A 41 5.31 7.38 -4.02
N ILE A 42 4.24 7.57 -4.81
CA ILE A 42 3.05 6.70 -4.82
C ILE A 42 2.89 6.06 -6.20
N ILE A 43 3.92 5.37 -6.67
CA ILE A 43 3.75 4.38 -7.73
C ILE A 43 3.63 3.04 -7.02
N VAL A 44 2.42 2.74 -6.53
CA VAL A 44 2.05 1.38 -6.13
C VAL A 44 2.18 0.54 -7.39
N LYS A 45 3.25 -0.25 -7.48
CA LYS A 45 3.46 -1.24 -8.54
C LYS A 45 2.34 -2.26 -8.45
N THR A 46 1.21 -1.97 -9.09
CA THR A 46 0.15 -2.95 -9.30
C THR A 46 0.57 -3.75 -10.51
N ASP A 47 1.00 -4.97 -10.24
CA ASP A 47 1.44 -5.93 -11.24
C ASP A 47 0.25 -6.29 -12.17
N PRO A 48 0.32 -5.96 -13.47
CA PRO A 48 -0.81 -6.14 -14.39
C PRO A 48 -1.08 -7.60 -14.79
N GLU A 49 -0.22 -8.55 -14.42
CA GLU A 49 -0.38 -9.98 -14.77
C GLU A 49 -1.08 -10.84 -13.71
N VAL A 50 -1.41 -10.26 -12.55
CA VAL A 50 -2.02 -11.01 -11.46
C VAL A 50 -3.54 -10.92 -11.58
N LEU A 51 -4.18 -12.02 -11.99
CA LEU A 51 -5.64 -12.21 -12.02
C LEU A 51 -6.10 -13.08 -10.82
N PRO A 52 -6.46 -12.50 -9.66
CA PRO A 52 -7.09 -13.22 -8.57
C PRO A 52 -8.34 -14.06 -8.96
N PRO A 53 -8.75 -15.04 -8.13
CA PRO A 53 -9.98 -15.82 -8.29
C PRO A 53 -11.22 -14.95 -8.04
N VAL A 54 -12.41 -15.21 -8.59
CA VAL A 54 -13.62 -14.39 -8.31
C VAL A 54 -14.61 -15.11 -7.33
N ALA A 55 -15.00 -14.50 -6.21
CA ALA A 55 -15.99 -15.01 -5.26
C ALA A 55 -17.18 -14.06 -5.01
N LYS A 56 -18.39 -14.64 -5.01
CA LYS A 56 -19.68 -13.96 -4.83
C LYS A 56 -19.97 -13.43 -3.41
N ASN A 57 -19.26 -13.91 -2.39
CA ASN A 57 -19.44 -13.54 -0.97
C ASN A 57 -18.19 -12.89 -0.38
N SER A 58 -17.54 -12.02 -1.14
CA SER A 58 -16.38 -11.29 -0.64
C SER A 58 -16.88 -10.13 0.23
N VAL A 59 -16.53 -10.15 1.51
CA VAL A 59 -16.68 -9.00 2.40
C VAL A 59 -15.41 -8.17 2.26
N ARG A 60 -15.53 -6.87 1.95
CA ARG A 60 -14.38 -5.95 2.00
C ARG A 60 -13.91 -5.93 3.46
N GLN A 61 -12.82 -6.62 3.77
CA GLN A 61 -12.26 -6.60 5.12
C GLN A 61 -11.65 -5.22 5.35
N GLU A 62 -12.32 -4.41 6.19
CA GLU A 62 -11.90 -3.05 6.56
C GLU A 62 -10.52 -3.01 7.23
N ASP A 63 -10.05 -4.14 7.77
CA ASP A 63 -8.73 -4.22 8.38
C ASP A 63 -7.76 -5.02 7.51
N GLY A 64 -6.88 -4.29 6.82
CA GLY A 64 -5.71 -4.82 6.10
C GLY A 64 -4.59 -5.29 7.03
N ARG A 65 -4.68 -4.96 8.31
CA ARG A 65 -3.61 -5.11 9.28
C ARG A 65 -3.47 -6.56 9.74
N GLY A 66 -2.23 -6.97 9.98
CA GLY A 66 -1.90 -8.30 10.49
C GLY A 66 -2.07 -9.45 9.48
N ARG A 67 -1.95 -9.15 8.19
CA ARG A 67 -1.99 -10.17 7.14
C ARG A 67 -0.58 -10.68 6.85
N ILE A 68 -0.46 -12.00 6.82
CA ILE A 68 0.73 -12.72 6.35
C ILE A 68 0.40 -13.18 4.94
N VAL A 69 1.02 -12.56 3.94
CA VAL A 69 0.66 -12.82 2.53
C VAL A 69 1.53 -13.95 1.99
N ILE A 70 0.87 -14.99 1.48
CA ILE A 70 1.53 -16.08 0.76
C ILE A 70 0.89 -16.20 -0.62
N ASN A 71 1.72 -16.09 -1.65
CA ASN A 71 1.33 -16.31 -3.03
C ASN A 71 1.60 -17.77 -3.42
N VAL A 72 0.68 -18.37 -4.20
CA VAL A 72 0.75 -19.73 -4.70
C VAL A 72 0.70 -19.69 -6.23
N ARG A 73 1.72 -20.24 -6.88
CA ARG A 73 1.81 -20.31 -8.34
C ARG A 73 1.33 -21.68 -8.86
N GLN A 74 0.96 -21.75 -10.14
CA GLN A 74 0.44 -22.98 -10.78
C GLN A 74 1.42 -24.17 -10.75
N ASP A 75 2.72 -23.89 -10.66
CA ASP A 75 3.78 -24.89 -10.52
C ASP A 75 3.90 -25.47 -9.10
N GLY A 76 3.11 -24.96 -8.14
CA GLY A 76 3.16 -25.37 -6.75
C GLY A 76 4.24 -24.67 -5.92
N THR A 77 4.92 -23.67 -6.49
CA THR A 77 5.84 -22.82 -5.73
C THR A 77 5.07 -21.80 -4.89
N PHE A 78 5.59 -21.55 -3.69
CA PHE A 78 5.06 -20.53 -2.79
C PHE A 78 6.01 -19.33 -2.78
N THR A 79 5.48 -18.12 -2.69
CA THR A 79 6.30 -16.92 -2.50
C THR A 79 5.71 -16.00 -1.44
N ALA A 80 6.58 -15.20 -0.82
CA ALA A 80 6.18 -14.14 0.11
C ALA A 80 5.49 -12.96 -0.61
N GLU A 81 5.03 -11.96 0.15
CA GLU A 81 4.32 -10.77 -0.39
C GLU A 81 5.04 -10.11 -1.57
N ASP A 82 6.37 -9.95 -1.47
CA ASP A 82 7.19 -9.22 -2.44
C ASP A 82 7.69 -10.08 -3.62
N PHE A 83 7.27 -11.36 -3.73
CA PHE A 83 7.75 -12.33 -4.74
C PHE A 83 9.27 -12.63 -4.74
N ASN A 84 10.06 -11.93 -3.91
CA ASN A 84 11.52 -12.08 -3.84
C ASN A 84 11.97 -13.36 -3.13
N VAL A 85 11.13 -13.92 -2.27
CA VAL A 85 11.43 -15.13 -1.50
C VAL A 85 10.59 -16.27 -2.04
N ILE A 86 11.25 -17.28 -2.58
CA ILE A 86 10.65 -18.55 -3.01
C ILE A 86 10.71 -19.51 -1.83
N LEU A 87 9.56 -20.04 -1.45
CA LEU A 87 9.37 -21.00 -0.38
C LEU A 87 9.09 -22.34 -1.06
N LEU A 88 10.08 -23.23 -1.03
CA LEU A 88 9.99 -24.53 -1.72
C LEU A 88 9.56 -25.63 -0.75
N GLU A 89 9.91 -25.49 0.52
CA GLU A 89 9.60 -26.47 1.56
C GLU A 89 8.57 -25.95 2.57
N ASP A 90 7.83 -26.87 3.18
CA ASP A 90 6.93 -26.58 4.31
C ASP A 90 7.63 -25.84 5.46
N LYS A 91 8.94 -26.10 5.65
CA LYS A 91 9.75 -25.45 6.69
C LYS A 91 9.95 -23.96 6.40
N ASP A 92 10.21 -23.61 5.15
CA ASP A 92 10.39 -22.21 4.74
C ASP A 92 9.12 -21.41 4.99
N ILE A 93 7.97 -22.01 4.66
CA ILE A 93 6.65 -21.42 4.91
C ILE A 93 6.42 -21.26 6.42
N PHE A 94 6.73 -22.28 7.22
CA PHE A 94 6.59 -22.23 8.68
C PHE A 94 7.45 -21.13 9.31
N ASP A 95 8.72 -21.03 8.94
CA ASP A 95 9.66 -20.05 9.49
C ASP A 95 9.25 -18.62 9.15
N LEU A 96 8.81 -18.38 7.91
CA LEU A 96 8.29 -17.08 7.49
C LEU A 96 7.03 -16.71 8.28
N VAL A 97 6.05 -17.63 8.34
CA VAL A 97 4.79 -17.37 9.05
C VAL A 97 5.05 -17.13 10.53
N LYS A 98 5.97 -17.87 11.16
CA LYS A 98 6.34 -17.67 12.57
C LYS A 98 6.95 -16.28 12.81
N LYS A 99 7.90 -15.88 11.97
CA LYS A 99 8.55 -14.56 12.07
C LYS A 99 7.55 -13.41 11.90
N GLU A 100 6.70 -13.48 10.88
CA GLU A 100 5.70 -12.44 10.65
C GLU A 100 4.61 -12.42 11.72
N LYS A 101 4.20 -13.60 12.21
CA LYS A 101 3.27 -13.72 13.34
C LYS A 101 3.76 -12.96 14.57
N GLU A 102 5.03 -13.16 14.96
CA GLU A 102 5.62 -12.48 16.12
C GLU A 102 5.61 -10.95 15.94
N ALA A 103 5.97 -10.47 14.73
CA ALA A 103 5.91 -9.04 14.41
C ALA A 103 4.48 -8.47 14.49
N ILE A 104 3.50 -9.21 13.98
CA ILE A 104 2.08 -8.81 14.00
C ILE A 104 1.50 -8.83 15.42
N GLN A 105 1.86 -9.83 16.22
CA GLN A 105 1.44 -9.94 17.61
C GLN A 105 2.07 -8.84 18.48
N ALA A 106 3.32 -8.45 18.21
CA ALA A 106 3.97 -7.31 18.87
C ALA A 106 3.23 -5.99 18.62
N LEU A 107 2.55 -5.86 17.48
CA LEU A 107 1.69 -4.72 17.14
C LEU A 107 0.28 -4.81 17.75
N GLY A 108 0.00 -5.85 18.56
CA GLY A 108 -1.31 -6.09 19.19
C GLY A 108 -2.39 -6.57 18.21
N LEU A 109 -1.99 -7.01 17.01
CA LEU A 109 -2.90 -7.43 15.96
C LEU A 109 -3.02 -8.95 15.92
N LYS A 110 -4.18 -9.45 15.47
CA LYS A 110 -4.37 -10.89 15.26
C LYS A 110 -3.82 -11.29 13.88
N PRO A 111 -2.86 -12.22 13.82
CA PRO A 111 -2.27 -12.67 12.57
C PRO A 111 -3.29 -13.48 11.77
N LYS A 112 -3.35 -13.21 10.46
CA LYS A 112 -4.22 -13.92 9.52
C LYS A 112 -3.41 -14.30 8.29
N LEU A 113 -3.50 -15.55 7.88
CA LEU A 113 -2.90 -15.99 6.62
C LEU A 113 -3.75 -15.47 5.47
N HIS A 114 -3.13 -14.76 4.54
CA HIS A 114 -3.77 -14.25 3.34
C HIS A 114 -3.18 -14.97 2.11
N LEU A 115 -3.92 -15.98 1.62
CA LEU A 115 -3.51 -16.79 0.48
C LEU A 115 -3.95 -16.13 -0.83
N ARG A 116 -2.97 -15.86 -1.70
CA ARG A 116 -3.17 -15.34 -3.06
C ARG A 116 -2.70 -16.37 -4.07
N GLY A 117 -3.33 -16.41 -5.23
CA GLY A 117 -2.90 -17.30 -6.31
C GLY A 117 -4.04 -17.55 -7.29
N ASP A 118 -3.70 -18.25 -8.36
CA ASP A 118 -4.67 -18.69 -9.36
C ASP A 118 -5.68 -19.68 -8.75
N VAL A 119 -6.89 -19.73 -9.29
CA VAL A 119 -7.99 -20.61 -8.87
C VAL A 119 -7.51 -22.06 -8.76
N ASP A 120 -6.82 -22.55 -9.79
CA ASP A 120 -6.36 -23.94 -9.87
C ASP A 120 -5.18 -24.23 -8.93
N ALA A 121 -4.29 -23.25 -8.76
CA ALA A 121 -3.13 -23.35 -7.89
C ALA A 121 -3.54 -23.36 -6.41
N VAL A 122 -4.40 -22.42 -6.01
CA VAL A 122 -4.94 -22.32 -4.66
C VAL A 122 -5.71 -23.58 -4.31
N PHE A 123 -6.50 -24.15 -5.22
CA PHE A 123 -7.24 -25.38 -4.91
C PHE A 123 -6.33 -26.59 -4.67
N LYS A 124 -5.26 -26.74 -5.47
CA LYS A 124 -4.36 -27.90 -5.39
C LYS A 124 -3.35 -27.81 -4.24
N PHE A 125 -2.78 -26.61 -4.02
CA PHE A 125 -1.61 -26.45 -3.15
C PHE A 125 -1.90 -25.71 -1.84
N SER A 126 -3.08 -25.10 -1.65
CA SER A 126 -3.40 -24.37 -0.41
C SER A 126 -3.30 -25.22 0.85
N ARG A 127 -3.55 -26.53 0.77
CA ARG A 127 -3.47 -27.44 1.92
C ARG A 127 -2.09 -27.41 2.58
N THR A 128 -1.02 -27.29 1.79
CA THR A 128 0.35 -27.23 2.29
C THR A 128 0.59 -25.94 3.07
N ALA A 129 0.22 -24.79 2.48
CA ALA A 129 0.35 -23.50 3.14
C ALA A 129 -0.52 -23.38 4.40
N ILE A 130 -1.76 -23.88 4.36
CA ILE A 130 -2.66 -23.89 5.52
C ILE A 130 -2.07 -24.76 6.64
N ARG A 131 -1.53 -25.94 6.32
CA ARG A 131 -0.90 -26.82 7.32
C ARG A 131 0.30 -26.15 7.98
N ALA A 132 1.20 -25.57 7.19
CA ALA A 132 2.39 -24.90 7.70
C ALA A 132 2.02 -23.67 8.56
N ALA A 133 1.04 -22.88 8.12
CA ALA A 133 0.56 -21.73 8.89
C ALA A 133 -0.17 -22.13 10.18
N ALA A 134 -0.96 -23.20 10.15
CA ALA A 134 -1.61 -23.75 11.33
C ALA A 134 -0.59 -24.26 12.36
N GLN A 135 0.49 -24.91 11.90
CA GLN A 135 1.61 -25.31 12.77
C GLN A 135 2.31 -24.11 13.40
N ALA A 136 2.44 -23.00 12.66
CA ALA A 136 2.96 -21.74 13.19
C ALA A 136 1.96 -21.03 14.15
N GLY A 137 0.73 -21.54 14.29
CA GLY A 137 -0.29 -21.01 15.18
C GLY A 137 -1.05 -19.82 14.62
N VAL A 138 -1.23 -19.77 13.29
CA VAL A 138 -2.17 -18.87 12.61
C VAL A 138 -3.43 -19.67 12.30
N ASP A 139 -4.53 -19.30 12.94
CA ASP A 139 -5.82 -20.00 12.90
C ASP A 139 -6.77 -19.42 11.84
N GLN A 140 -6.60 -18.15 11.48
CA GLN A 140 -7.42 -17.48 10.47
C GLN A 140 -6.77 -17.51 9.10
N VAL A 141 -7.52 -18.03 8.12
CA VAL A 141 -7.13 -18.05 6.70
C VAL A 141 -8.12 -17.22 5.88
N VAL A 142 -7.61 -16.33 5.05
CA VAL A 142 -8.35 -15.48 4.12
C VAL A 142 -7.85 -15.77 2.72
N PHE A 143 -8.74 -16.09 1.81
CA PHE A 143 -8.40 -16.27 0.40
C PHE A 143 -8.61 -14.96 -0.34
N ALA A 144 -7.64 -14.55 -1.14
CA ALA A 144 -7.83 -13.45 -2.07
C ALA A 144 -8.80 -13.89 -3.16
N VAL A 145 -9.88 -13.13 -3.28
CA VAL A 145 -10.91 -13.35 -4.28
C VAL A 145 -11.42 -11.98 -4.79
N TYR A 146 -11.45 -11.76 -6.09
CA TYR A 146 -12.21 -10.70 -6.74
C TYR A 146 -13.69 -10.82 -6.43
N GLN A 147 -14.37 -9.69 -6.27
CA GLN A 147 -15.82 -9.69 -6.17
C GLN A 147 -16.41 -9.81 -7.58
N THR A 148 -17.31 -10.75 -7.82
CA THR A 148 -18.13 -10.66 -9.05
C THR A 148 -19.08 -9.49 -8.85
N HIS A 149 -18.87 -8.37 -9.52
CA HIS A 149 -19.91 -7.33 -9.59
C HIS A 149 -21.11 -7.93 -10.32
N LYS A 150 -22.27 -7.91 -9.65
CA LYS A 150 -23.53 -8.54 -10.10
C LYS A 150 -24.08 -7.75 -11.30
N GLY A 151 -23.49 -7.89 -12.49
CA GLY A 151 -23.84 -7.05 -13.64
C GLY A 151 -23.42 -7.51 -15.03
N LEU A 152 -22.65 -8.60 -15.19
CA LEU A 152 -22.32 -9.11 -16.53
C LEU A 152 -22.90 -10.50 -16.73
N ARG A 153 -24.10 -10.47 -17.30
CA ARG A 153 -24.80 -11.60 -17.92
C ARG A 153 -23.84 -12.25 -18.91
N LYS A 154 -23.46 -13.52 -18.65
CA LYS A 154 -22.84 -14.41 -19.64
C LYS A 154 -23.59 -14.26 -20.95
N LYS A 155 -22.91 -13.83 -22.01
CA LYS A 155 -23.31 -14.18 -23.37
C LYS A 155 -22.58 -15.48 -23.68
N ASP A 156 -23.33 -16.57 -23.58
CA ASP A 156 -22.99 -17.81 -24.26
C ASP A 156 -22.91 -17.53 -25.77
N LYS A 157 -21.77 -17.86 -26.38
CA LYS A 157 -21.64 -18.53 -27.68
C LYS A 157 -20.20 -18.93 -27.90
#